data_AF-A0A418QBI0-F1
#
_entry.id   AF-A0A418QBI0-F1
#
_cell.length_a   1.000
_cell.length_b   1.000
_cell.length_c   1.000
_cell.angle_alpha   90.00
_cell.angle_beta   90.00
_cell.angle_gamma   90.00
#
_symmetry.space_group_name_H-M   'P 1'
#
loop_
_entity.id
_entity.type
_entity.pdbx_description
1 polymer ?
#
loop_
_entity_poly.entity_id
_entity_poly.type
_entity_poly.pdbx_seq_one_letter_code
_entity_poly.pdbx_strand_id
1 'polypeptide(L)'
;MKTQQPPALRGQYRNGRPAHFLGYGTPCPVPYAARVTVREACEARGLTVYQVAMSGYAQGTLDPGTVYRLARGDTSRIDLGTLATVAGIMHRLTGEAVTVADLLSLQQTE
;
A
#
# COMPACT_ATOMS: atom_id res chain seq x y z
N MET A 1 39.26 24.69 -23.44
CA MET A 1 39.36 25.15 -22.03
C MET A 1 38.93 24.01 -21.13
N LYS A 2 39.82 23.51 -20.26
CA LYS A 2 39.49 22.42 -19.32
C LYS A 2 38.69 23.04 -18.16
N THR A 3 37.40 22.76 -18.10
CA THR A 3 36.52 23.19 -17.02
C THR A 3 37.01 22.56 -15.71
N GLN A 4 37.66 23.34 -14.86
CA GLN A 4 38.09 22.86 -13.55
C GLN A 4 36.85 22.69 -12.67
N GLN A 5 36.66 21.46 -12.19
CA GLN A 5 35.55 21.08 -11.34
C GLN A 5 35.69 21.76 -9.97
N PRO A 6 34.64 22.40 -9.43
CA PRO A 6 34.71 23.07 -8.15
C PRO A 6 35.03 22.05 -7.03
N PRO A 7 35.79 22.45 -6.00
CA PRO A 7 36.33 21.53 -4.99
C PRO A 7 35.27 20.75 -4.23
N ALA A 8 34.05 21.28 -4.11
CA ALA A 8 32.90 20.62 -3.47
C ALA A 8 32.40 19.36 -4.22
N LEU A 9 32.79 19.16 -5.49
CA LEU A 9 32.38 18.03 -6.31
C LEU A 9 33.53 17.04 -6.60
N ARG A 10 34.70 17.24 -5.99
CA ARG A 10 35.83 16.30 -6.13
C ARG A 10 35.46 14.95 -5.51
N GLY A 11 35.30 13.95 -6.38
CA GLY A 11 34.99 12.56 -6.00
C GLY A 11 33.61 12.07 -6.43
N GLN A 12 32.66 12.97 -6.73
CA GLN A 12 31.28 12.59 -7.06
C GLN A 12 31.04 12.43 -8.57
N TYR A 13 31.98 12.85 -9.41
CA TYR A 13 31.87 12.81 -10.88
C TYR A 13 33.25 12.54 -11.53
N ARG A 14 33.30 11.65 -12.52
CA ARG A 14 34.47 11.37 -13.37
C ARG A 14 34.13 11.69 -14.81
N ASN A 15 34.93 12.52 -15.47
CA ASN A 15 34.73 12.96 -16.88
C ASN A 15 33.32 13.51 -17.16
N GLY A 16 32.74 14.30 -16.24
CA GLY A 16 31.41 14.88 -16.41
C GLY A 16 30.23 13.92 -16.19
N ARG A 17 30.48 12.68 -15.77
CA ARG A 17 29.46 11.70 -15.38
C ARG A 17 29.54 11.42 -13.88
N PRO A 18 28.41 11.17 -13.17
CA PRO A 18 28.44 10.86 -11.75
C PRO A 18 29.29 9.60 -11.50
N ALA A 19 30.25 9.72 -10.58
CA ALA A 19 31.20 8.67 -10.20
C ALA A 19 30.54 7.60 -9.32
N HIS A 20 29.37 7.89 -8.76
CA HIS A 20 28.53 6.90 -8.10
C HIS A 20 27.79 6.06 -9.15
N PHE A 21 28.53 5.16 -9.79
CA PHE A 21 27.97 3.83 -9.98
C PHE A 21 27.76 3.32 -8.54
N LEU A 22 26.51 3.26 -8.07
CA LEU A 22 26.17 2.64 -6.78
C LEU A 22 26.44 1.13 -6.92
N GLY A 23 27.71 0.78 -6.97
CA GLY A 23 28.23 -0.56 -7.13
C GLY A 23 28.13 -1.31 -5.83
N TYR A 24 26.91 -1.65 -5.43
CA TYR A 24 26.58 -2.76 -4.54
C TYR A 24 25.12 -3.10 -4.78
N GLY A 25 24.86 -4.09 -5.63
CA GLY A 25 23.65 -4.92 -5.61
C GLY A 25 22.34 -4.27 -5.18
N THR A 26 22.06 -3.02 -5.56
CA THR A 26 20.75 -2.41 -5.32
C THR A 26 19.78 -3.30 -6.09
N PRO A 27 18.93 -4.09 -5.41
CA PRO A 27 17.99 -4.92 -6.15
C PRO A 27 17.20 -3.95 -7.01
N CYS A 28 17.21 -4.17 -8.33
CA CYS A 28 16.26 -3.50 -9.20
C CYS A 28 14.89 -3.61 -8.52
N PRO A 29 14.09 -2.54 -8.41
CA PRO A 29 12.77 -2.65 -7.78
C PRO A 29 12.03 -3.79 -8.48
N VAL A 30 11.86 -4.92 -7.79
CA VAL A 30 11.07 -6.01 -8.31
C VAL A 30 9.67 -5.43 -8.45
N PRO A 31 9.00 -5.55 -9.60
CA PRO A 31 7.68 -4.99 -9.73
C PRO A 31 6.75 -5.73 -8.74
N TYR A 32 6.03 -4.95 -7.94
CA TYR A 32 5.07 -5.43 -6.96
C TYR A 32 3.69 -4.88 -7.32
N ALA A 33 2.67 -5.71 -7.20
CA ALA A 33 1.28 -5.32 -7.19
C ALA A 33 0.76 -5.30 -5.75
N ALA A 34 -0.10 -4.33 -5.45
CA ALA A 34 -0.88 -4.36 -4.22
C ALA A 34 -2.07 -5.30 -4.41
N ARG A 35 -2.22 -6.25 -3.50
CA ARG A 35 -3.38 -7.15 -3.40
C ARG A 35 -4.23 -6.75 -2.20
N VAL A 36 -5.53 -6.61 -2.41
CA VAL A 36 -6.49 -6.31 -1.33
C VAL A 36 -6.75 -7.57 -0.51
N THR A 37 -6.68 -7.43 0.82
CA THR A 37 -6.76 -8.54 1.79
C THR A 37 -7.78 -8.24 2.90
N VAL A 38 -8.92 -7.65 2.55
CA VAL A 38 -9.96 -7.25 3.53
C VAL A 38 -10.49 -8.45 4.30
N ARG A 39 -10.65 -9.62 3.64
CA ARG A 39 -11.14 -10.83 4.32
C ARG A 39 -10.15 -11.29 5.39
N GLU A 40 -8.89 -11.44 5.00
CA GLU A 40 -7.82 -11.87 5.89
C GLU A 40 -7.65 -10.89 7.06
N ALA A 41 -7.75 -9.58 6.79
CA ALA A 41 -7.67 -8.56 7.82
C ALA A 41 -8.84 -8.62 8.83
N CYS A 42 -10.04 -9.02 8.38
CA CYS A 42 -11.18 -9.26 9.28
C CYS A 42 -10.97 -10.51 10.13
N GLU A 43 -10.57 -11.62 9.51
CA GLU A 43 -10.34 -12.91 10.18
C GLU A 43 -9.27 -12.79 11.26
N ALA A 44 -8.17 -12.09 10.95
CA ALA A 44 -7.08 -11.83 11.90
C ALA A 44 -7.52 -11.08 13.17
N ARG A 45 -8.67 -10.39 13.11
CA ARG A 45 -9.23 -9.59 14.22
C ARG A 45 -10.53 -10.17 14.77
N GLY A 46 -10.85 -11.42 14.43
CA GLY A 46 -12.07 -12.09 14.88
C GLY A 46 -13.36 -11.47 14.35
N LEU A 47 -13.30 -10.72 13.24
CA LEU A 47 -14.46 -10.14 12.58
C LEU A 47 -14.92 -10.98 11.40
N THR A 48 -16.22 -10.97 11.17
CA THR A 48 -16.80 -11.41 9.90
C THR A 48 -16.91 -10.24 8.93
N VAL A 49 -16.74 -10.52 7.64
CA VAL A 49 -16.96 -9.52 6.57
C VAL A 49 -18.38 -8.93 6.64
N TYR A 50 -19.36 -9.76 7.03
CA TYR A 50 -20.75 -9.33 7.24
C TYR A 50 -20.87 -8.23 8.30
N GLN A 51 -20.21 -8.37 9.46
CA GLN A 51 -20.25 -7.35 10.52
C GLN A 51 -19.71 -6.01 10.03
N VAL A 52 -18.62 -6.01 9.27
CA VAL A 52 -18.04 -4.81 8.67
C VAL A 52 -19.00 -4.19 7.65
N ALA A 53 -19.56 -5.01 6.76
CA ALA A 53 -20.50 -4.58 5.74
C ALA A 53 -21.76 -3.92 6.34
N MET A 54 -22.36 -4.58 7.33
CA MET A 54 -23.58 -4.06 7.98
C MET A 54 -23.30 -2.84 8.85
N SER A 55 -22.13 -2.76 9.50
CA SER A 55 -21.73 -1.57 10.25
C SER A 55 -21.57 -0.35 9.34
N GLY A 56 -20.91 -0.51 8.18
CA GLY A 56 -20.78 0.56 7.18
C GLY A 56 -22.12 0.99 6.59
N TYR A 57 -22.99 0.02 6.28
CA TYR A 57 -24.33 0.26 5.75
C TYR A 57 -25.24 1.00 6.73
N ALA A 58 -25.25 0.58 8.00
CA ALA A 58 -26.04 1.23 9.05
C ALA A 58 -25.66 2.70 9.27
N GLN A 59 -24.43 3.08 8.90
CA GLN A 59 -23.91 4.44 9.00
C GLN A 59 -24.02 5.23 7.69
N GLY A 60 -24.52 4.61 6.61
CA GLY A 60 -24.60 5.23 5.30
C GLY A 60 -23.25 5.53 4.65
N THR A 61 -22.17 4.87 5.11
CA THR A 61 -20.79 5.16 4.65
C THR A 61 -20.31 4.21 3.55
N LEU A 62 -20.86 3.00 3.49
CA LEU A 62 -20.41 1.94 2.60
C LEU A 62 -21.57 1.04 2.19
N ASP A 63 -21.63 0.70 0.90
CA ASP A 63 -22.51 -0.33 0.39
C ASP A 63 -21.96 -1.74 0.71
N PRO A 64 -22.78 -2.69 1.21
CA PRO A 64 -22.34 -4.05 1.51
C PRO A 64 -21.70 -4.77 0.32
N GLY A 65 -22.21 -4.55 -0.90
CA GLY A 65 -21.68 -5.14 -2.13
C GLY A 65 -20.24 -4.72 -2.37
N THR A 66 -19.88 -3.47 -2.05
CA THR A 66 -18.50 -2.99 -2.12
C THR A 66 -17.59 -3.72 -1.13
N VAL A 67 -18.03 -3.91 0.12
CA VAL A 67 -17.25 -4.65 1.13
C VAL A 67 -17.04 -6.10 0.69
N TYR A 68 -18.06 -6.76 0.14
CA TYR A 68 -17.93 -8.13 -0.36
C TYR A 68 -17.03 -8.25 -1.60
N ARG A 69 -17.01 -7.25 -2.50
CA ARG A 69 -16.06 -7.23 -3.62
C ARG A 69 -14.63 -7.10 -3.12
N LEU A 70 -14.37 -6.19 -2.19
CA LEU A 70 -13.04 -6.02 -1.58
C LEU A 70 -12.59 -7.28 -0.84
N ALA A 71 -13.49 -7.95 -0.11
CA ALA A 71 -13.20 -9.21 0.57
C ALA A 71 -12.94 -10.38 -0.40
N ARG A 72 -13.34 -10.29 -1.67
CA ARG A 72 -12.96 -11.25 -2.73
C ARG A 72 -11.64 -10.90 -3.41
N GLY A 73 -11.02 -9.78 -3.07
CA GLY A 73 -9.81 -9.29 -3.71
C GLY A 73 -10.05 -8.66 -5.08
N ASP A 74 -11.29 -8.25 -5.41
CA ASP A 74 -11.56 -7.53 -6.66
C ASP A 74 -10.91 -6.14 -6.62
N THR A 75 -9.93 -5.94 -7.49
CA THR A 75 -9.10 -4.73 -7.56
C THR A 75 -9.47 -3.77 -8.69
N SER A 76 -10.52 -4.07 -9.46
CA SER A 76 -10.87 -3.34 -10.69
C SER A 76 -11.09 -1.84 -10.50
N ARG A 77 -11.47 -1.41 -9.29
CA ARG A 77 -11.58 0.00 -8.85
C ARG A 77 -11.29 0.14 -7.35
N ILE A 78 -10.04 -0.02 -6.95
CA ILE A 78 -9.64 0.28 -5.58
C ILE A 78 -9.53 1.79 -5.41
N ASP A 79 -10.35 2.33 -4.52
CA ASP A 79 -10.20 3.68 -4.01
C ASP A 79 -9.64 3.63 -2.57
N LEU A 80 -8.57 4.39 -2.31
CA LEU A 80 -7.94 4.46 -0.99
C LEU A 80 -8.89 5.07 0.05
N GLY A 81 -9.79 5.96 -0.34
CA GLY A 81 -10.83 6.50 0.55
C GLY A 81 -11.79 5.42 1.04
N THR A 82 -12.25 4.57 0.13
CA THR A 82 -13.09 3.40 0.43
C THR A 82 -12.38 2.43 1.39
N LEU A 83 -11.09 2.14 1.16
CA LEU A 83 -10.30 1.33 2.08
C LEU A 83 -10.11 1.99 3.45
N ALA A 84 -9.91 3.31 3.49
CA ALA A 84 -9.81 4.05 4.75
C ALA A 84 -11.13 3.97 5.55
N THR A 85 -12.27 4.03 4.88
CA THR A 85 -13.58 3.85 5.53
C THR A 85 -13.73 2.43 6.10
N VAL A 86 -13.34 1.39 5.35
CA VAL A 86 -13.34 0.01 5.85
C VAL A 86 -12.43 -0.13 7.07
N ALA A 87 -11.21 0.40 7.02
CA ALA A 87 -10.28 0.40 8.15
C ALA A 87 -10.87 1.12 9.37
N GLY A 88 -11.52 2.27 9.18
CA GLY A 88 -12.19 3.01 10.25
C GLY A 88 -13.41 2.28 10.86
N ILE A 89 -14.13 1.47 10.08
CA ILE A 89 -15.18 0.58 10.59
C ILE A 89 -14.54 -0.53 11.44
N MET A 90 -13.52 -1.21 10.92
CA MET A 90 -12.83 -2.28 11.64
C MET A 90 -12.21 -1.78 12.95
N HIS A 91 -11.59 -0.59 12.92
CA HIS A 91 -11.07 0.07 14.11
C HIS A 91 -12.14 0.27 15.18
N ARG A 92 -13.32 0.76 14.80
CA ARG A 92 -14.42 0.97 15.76
C ARG A 92 -15.02 -0.33 16.29
N LEU A 93 -15.07 -1.38 15.48
CA LEU A 93 -15.61 -2.68 15.90
C LEU A 93 -14.66 -3.45 16.81
N THR A 94 -13.35 -3.29 16.63
CA THR A 94 -12.32 -4.05 17.37
C THR A 94 -11.68 -3.26 18.51
N GLY A 95 -11.71 -1.93 18.43
CA GLY A 95 -10.92 -1.05 19.31
C GLY A 95 -9.44 -0.97 18.94
N GLU A 96 -8.97 -1.76 17.96
CA GLU A 96 -7.57 -1.81 17.54
C GLU A 96 -7.31 -0.82 16.40
N ALA A 97 -6.14 -0.19 16.35
CA ALA A 97 -5.78 0.67 15.22
C ALA A 97 -5.71 -0.16 13.92
N VAL A 98 -6.48 0.25 12.91
CA VAL A 98 -6.48 -0.36 11.57
C VAL A 98 -6.24 0.73 10.54
N THR A 99 -5.29 0.50 9.65
CA THR A 99 -4.90 1.42 8.57
C THR A 99 -5.17 0.80 7.21
N VAL A 100 -5.07 1.59 6.15
CA VAL A 100 -5.18 1.08 4.77
C VAL A 100 -4.08 0.06 4.46
N ALA A 101 -2.90 0.19 5.05
CA ALA A 101 -1.80 -0.75 4.84
C ALA A 101 -2.13 -2.14 5.38
N ASP A 102 -2.92 -2.24 6.45
CA ASP A 102 -3.37 -3.53 7.02
C ASP A 102 -4.36 -4.27 6.11
N LEU A 103 -4.94 -3.58 5.13
CA LEU A 103 -5.89 -4.13 4.16
C LEU A 103 -5.24 -4.47 2.81
N LEU A 104 -3.91 -4.30 2.71
CA LEU A 104 -3.14 -4.50 1.49
C LEU A 104 -1.96 -5.43 1.77
N SER A 105 -1.64 -6.26 0.79
CA SER A 105 -0.41 -7.06 0.76
C SER A 105 0.35 -6.78 -0.52
N LEU A 106 1.68 -6.94 -0.48
CA LEU A 106 2.52 -6.87 -1.67
C LEU A 106 2.60 -8.26 -2.30
N GLN A 107 2.37 -8.31 -3.60
CA GLN A 107 2.54 -9.51 -4.42
C GLN A 107 3.56 -9.19 -5.51
N GLN A 108 4.58 -10.03 -5.66
CA GLN A 108 5.52 -9.91 -6.79
C GLN A 108 4.76 -10.14 -8.10
N THR A 109 4.97 -9.25 -9.08
CA THR A 109 4.51 -9.48 -10.45
C THR A 109 5.64 -10.13 -11.22
N GLU A 110 5.34 -11.28 -11.83
CA GLU A 110 6.27 -12.02 -12.71
C GLU A 110 6.59 -11.24 -14.00
#